data_AF-A0A355DM91-F1
#
_entry.id   AF-A0A355DM91-F1
#
_cell.length_a   1.000
_cell.length_b   1.000
_cell.length_c   1.000
_cell.angle_alpha   90.00
_cell.angle_beta   90.00
_cell.angle_gamma   90.00
#
_symmetry.space_group_name_H-M   'P 1'
#
loop_
_entity.id
_entity.type
_entity.pdbx_description
1 polymer ?
#
loop_
_entity_poly.entity_id
_entity_poly.type
_entity_poly.pdbx_seq_one_letter_code
_entity_poly.pdbx_strand_id
1 'polypeptide(L)' 'VGYIGTQAATNILMAGLEKLEYRGYDSAGIATVWEGEIHCIRAKGKLHNLREKLEQLQNPSQIGIGH' A
#
# COMPACT_ATOMS: atom_id res chain seq x y z
N VAL A 1 -3.64 0.77 8.32
CA VAL A 1 -3.28 -0.67 8.25
C VAL A 1 -1.76 -0.80 8.36
N GLY A 2 -1.24 -1.86 9.00
CA GLY A 2 0.20 -2.12 9.06
C GLY A 2 0.51 -3.60 8.86
N TYR A 3 1.69 -3.91 8.33
CA TYR A 3 2.15 -5.27 8.08
C TYR A 3 3.66 -5.40 8.31
N ILE A 4 4.05 -6.47 9.00
CA ILE A 4 5.42 -6.97 9.14
C ILE A 4 5.33 -8.49 9.00
N GLY A 5 6.07 -9.09 8.08
CA GLY A 5 6.03 -10.54 7.91
C GLY A 5 6.99 -11.07 6.85
N THR A 6 6.58 -12.09 6.12
CA THR A 6 7.40 -12.81 5.13
C THR A 6 6.93 -12.64 3.69
N GLN A 7 5.74 -12.08 3.48
CA GLN A 7 5.17 -11.82 2.16
C GLN A 7 5.37 -10.35 1.77
N ALA A 8 5.18 -10.03 0.48
CA ALA A 8 5.21 -8.64 0.04
C ALA A 8 4.09 -7.84 0.74
N ALA A 9 4.48 -6.82 1.48
CA ALA A 9 3.62 -5.96 2.28
C ALA A 9 2.56 -5.28 1.42
N THR A 10 2.92 -4.88 0.20
CA THR A 10 2.05 -4.15 -0.74
C THR A 10 0.70 -4.82 -0.93
N ASN A 11 0.66 -6.12 -1.22
CA ASN A 11 -0.59 -6.85 -1.48
C ASN A 11 -1.46 -6.97 -0.21
N ILE A 12 -0.83 -7.19 0.94
CA ILE A 12 -1.52 -7.34 2.21
C ILE A 12 -2.10 -6.01 2.68
N LEU A 13 -1.32 -4.92 2.54
CA LEU A 13 -1.76 -3.57 2.84
C LEU A 13 -2.90 -3.14 1.93
N MET A 14 -2.83 -3.42 0.63
CA MET A 14 -3.92 -3.17 -0.33
C MET A 14 -5.20 -3.89 0.07
N ALA A 15 -5.13 -5.20 0.34
CA ALA A 15 -6.29 -5.97 0.78
C ALA A 15 -6.86 -5.46 2.12
N GLY A 16 -6.00 -4.98 3.01
CA GLY A 16 -6.42 -4.34 4.26
C GLY A 16 -7.14 -3.01 4.04
N LEU A 17 -6.63 -2.17 3.13
CA LEU A 17 -7.26 -0.89 2.78
C LEU A 17 -8.62 -1.08 2.12
N GLU A 18 -8.76 -2.10 1.25
CA GLU A 18 -10.03 -2.46 0.60
C GLU A 18 -11.11 -2.83 1.62
N LYS A 19 -10.75 -3.59 2.66
CA LYS A 19 -11.68 -3.95 3.74
C LYS A 19 -12.14 -2.74 4.56
N LEU A 20 -11.37 -1.66 4.56
CA LEU A 20 -11.67 -0.41 5.25
C LEU A 20 -12.39 0.61 4.36
N GLU A 21 -12.56 0.34 3.06
CA GLU A 21 -13.25 1.22 2.10
C GLU A 21 -14.78 1.19 2.28
N TYR A 22 -15.30 1.52 3.47
CA TYR A 22 -16.73 1.47 3.73
C TYR A 22 -17.47 2.79 3.39
N ARG A 23 -16.74 3.89 3.15
CA ARG A 23 -17.31 5.22 2.80
C ARG A 23 -16.60 5.91 1.61
N GLY A 24 -15.66 5.21 0.97
CA GLY A 24 -14.80 5.77 -0.07
C GLY A 24 -13.58 6.51 0.50
N TYR A 25 -12.49 6.51 -0.26
CA TYR A 25 -11.28 7.26 0.03
C TYR A 25 -11.23 8.55 -0.81
N ASP A 26 -10.90 9.66 -0.16
CA ASP A 26 -10.46 10.90 -0.80
C ASP A 26 -8.98 10.83 -1.22
N SER A 27 -8.20 10.00 -0.52
CA SER A 27 -6.85 9.58 -0.91
C SER A 27 -6.43 8.30 -0.17
N ALA A 28 -5.49 7.56 -0.74
CA ALA A 28 -4.86 6.42 -0.09
C ALA A 28 -3.35 6.38 -0.37
N GLY A 29 -2.59 5.76 0.52
CA GLY A 29 -1.15 5.58 0.32
C GLY A 29 -0.57 4.40 1.08
N ILE A 30 0.52 3.86 0.53
CA ILE A 30 1.33 2.81 1.15
C ILE A 30 2.77 3.33 1.27
N ALA A 31 3.35 3.11 2.45
CA ALA A 31 4.76 3.31 2.73
C ALA A 31 5.38 1.96 3.13
N THR A 32 6.53 1.64 2.54
CA THR A 32 7.25 0.38 2.77
C THR A 32 8.73 0.68 3.00
N VAL A 33 9.43 -0.25 3.65
CA VAL A 33 10.87 -0.14 3.88
C VAL A 33 11.59 -1.24 3.10
N TRP A 34 12.46 -0.87 2.16
CA TRP A 34 13.27 -1.80 1.36
C TRP A 34 14.70 -1.28 1.28
N GLU A 35 15.68 -2.16 1.51
CA GLU A 35 17.11 -1.80 1.43
C GLU A 35 17.52 -0.56 2.27
N GLY A 36 16.83 -0.33 3.40
CA GLY A 36 17.07 0.82 4.28
C GLY A 36 16.37 2.11 3.85
N GLU A 37 15.70 2.11 2.70
CA GLU A 37 14.99 3.26 2.14
C GLU A 37 13.48 3.14 2.33
N ILE A 38 12.83 4.29 2.51
CA ILE A 38 11.37 4.38 2.60
C ILE A 38 10.80 4.65 1.21
N HIS A 39 10.00 3.71 0.72
CA HIS A 39 9.27 3.84 -0.53
C HIS A 39 7.81 4.19 -0.24
N CYS A 40 7.41 5.40 -0.65
CA CYS A 40 6.06 5.94 -0.44
C CYS A 40 5.33 6.09 -1.77
N ILE A 41 4.14 5.52 -1.87
CA ILE A 41 3.27 5.61 -3.05
C ILE A 41 1.90 6.09 -2.57
N ARG A 42 1.39 7.14 -3.21
CA ARG A 42 0.11 7.77 -2.84
C ARG A 42 -0.72 8.05 -4.09
N ALA A 43 -2.03 7.93 -3.95
CA ALA A 43 -2.98 8.30 -4.98
C ALA A 43 -4.15 9.07 -4.37
N LYS A 44 -4.67 10.04 -5.12
CA LYS A 44 -5.91 10.73 -4.78
C LYS A 44 -7.10 9.95 -5.31
N GLY A 45 -8.25 10.10 -4.67
CA GLY A 45 -9.49 9.44 -5.03
C GLY A 45 -9.49 7.96 -4.64
N LYS A 46 -10.16 7.15 -5.48
CA LYS A 46 -10.44 5.74 -5.20
C LYS A 46 -9.16 4.92 -5.05
N LEU A 47 -9.25 3.86 -4.26
CA LEU A 47 -8.16 2.93 -3.99
C LEU A 47 -7.60 2.25 -5.25
N HIS A 48 -8.42 2.12 -6.30
CA HIS A 48 -7.99 1.64 -7.61
C HIS A 48 -6.81 2.44 -8.19
N ASN A 49 -6.80 3.77 -8.02
CA ASN A 49 -5.70 4.62 -8.51
C ASN A 49 -4.37 4.30 -7.80
N LEU A 50 -4.44 3.87 -6.53
CA LEU A 50 -3.25 3.43 -5.79
C LEU A 50 -2.77 2.07 -6.33
N ARG A 51 -3.71 1.16 -6.62
CA ARG A 51 -3.39 -0.16 -7.20
C ARG A 51 -2.64 -0.04 -8.53
N GLU A 52 -3.13 0.78 -9.45
CA GLU A 52 -2.48 0.98 -10.76
C GLU A 52 -1.02 1.46 -10.61
N LYS A 53 -0.76 2.36 -9.66
CA LYS A 53 0.62 2.84 -9.38
C LYS A 53 1.51 1.74 -8.80
N LEU A 54 0.94 0.83 -8.01
CA LEU A 54 1.68 -0.26 -7.38
C LEU A 54 1.98 -1.38 -8.38
N GLU A 55 1.11 -1.64 -9.35
CA GLU A 55 1.36 -2.64 -10.40
C GLU A 55 2.56 -2.29 -11.28
N GLN A 56 2.89 -1.00 -11.41
CA GLN A 56 4.07 -0.52 -12.13
C GLN A 56 5.38 -0.66 -11.33
N LEU A 57 5.30 -1.07 -10.05
CA LEU A 57 6.43 -1.08 -9.14
C LEU A 57 6.60 -2.47 -8.52
N GLN A 58 7.71 -3.14 -8.85
CA GLN A 58 8.13 -4.33 -8.11
C GLN A 58 8.75 -3.90 -6.78
N ASN A 59 8.01 -4.08 -5.69
CA ASN A 59 8.48 -3.81 -4.34
C ASN A 59 8.34 -5.06 -3.46
N PRO A 60 9.43 -5.82 -3.23
CA PRO A 60 9.41 -7.03 -2.42
C PRO A 60 9.46 -6.76 -0.91
N SER A 61 9.31 -5.51 -0.46
CA SER A 61 9.31 -5.16 0.96
C SER A 61 8.30 -5.97 1.75
N GLN A 62 8.76 -6.52 2.88
CA GLN A 62 7.95 -7.32 3.79
C GLN A 62 7.43 -6.51 4.99
N ILE A 63 7.67 -5.19 4.98
CA ILE A 63 7.30 -4.27 6.06
C ILE A 63 6.69 -3.01 5.47
N GLY A 64 5.53 -2.60 5.98
CA GLY A 64 4.93 -1.34 5.59
C GLY A 64 3.66 -0.97 6.32
N ILE A 65 3.18 0.23 6.01
CA ILE A 65 1.93 0.80 6.51
C ILE A 65 1.09 1.32 5.33
N GLY A 66 -0.22 1.20 5.47
CA GLY A 66 -1.22 1.75 4.55
C GLY A 66 -2.15 2.71 5.28
N HIS A 67 -2.49 3.81 4.63
CA HIS A 67 -3.45 4.81 5.10
C HIS A 67 -4.49 5.06 4.02
#